data_AF-A0A1Q6UKZ1-F1
#
_entry.id   AF-A0A1Q6UKZ1-F1
#
_cell.length_a   1.000
_cell.length_b   1.000
_cell.length_c   1.000
_cell.angle_alpha   90.00
_cell.angle_beta   90.00
_cell.angle_gamma   90.00
#
_symmetry.space_group_name_H-M   'P 1'
#
loop_
_entity.id
_entity.type
_entity.pdbx_description
1 polymer ?
#
loop_
_entity_poly.entity_id
_entity_poly.type
_entity_poly.pdbx_seq_one_letter_code
_entity_poly.pdbx_strand_id
1 'polypeptide(L)'
;MTRAAAIFVLALSPVCSALAAQTQGAAFFKAVRDPVKISRNSEPLKIARNSTIPAKGLKISVPAGELLGVAFSNGVSVVAVGPAEFSVDALTQDAPPSVCAPGGRESHPSKMAVSVLSGKLVFSASDRLERSEFSIKLPAGAVAEARARAVIAEVAPEGARLAPIGGTARIKAGGEIWDVVKDENFAYVAVSASGKAAKPVFERVYSSERRRFSELIKSAEILRGSTFFKLGKDGKFSAETVMPKTFFSMPARR
;
A
#
# COMPACT_ATOMS: atom_id res chain seq x y z
N MET A 1 -65.61 9.88 27.32
CA MET A 1 -64.81 8.79 26.71
C MET A 1 -64.86 9.04 25.19
N THR A 2 -63.79 9.17 24.42
CA THR A 2 -62.40 8.68 24.52
C THR A 2 -61.55 9.51 23.56
N ARG A 3 -60.34 9.89 23.98
CA ARG A 3 -59.34 10.58 23.15
C ARG A 3 -58.78 9.60 22.11
N ALA A 4 -58.78 9.97 20.83
CA ALA A 4 -58.06 9.23 19.79
C ALA A 4 -56.56 9.53 19.92
N ALA A 5 -55.80 8.55 20.40
CA ALA A 5 -54.34 8.59 20.39
C ALA A 5 -53.86 8.10 19.01
N ALA A 6 -53.29 9.01 18.22
CA ALA A 6 -52.55 8.66 17.01
C ALA A 6 -51.21 8.04 17.41
N ILE A 7 -51.08 6.73 17.26
CA ILE A 7 -49.80 6.02 17.43
C ILE A 7 -49.00 6.20 16.14
N PHE A 8 -48.00 7.07 16.17
CA PHE A 8 -46.94 7.10 15.16
C PHE A 8 -46.11 5.82 15.29
N VAL A 9 -46.38 4.83 14.44
CA VAL A 9 -45.49 3.69 14.26
C VAL A 9 -44.33 4.17 13.41
N LEU A 10 -43.22 4.53 14.05
CA LEU A 10 -41.92 4.62 13.39
C LEU A 10 -41.59 3.25 12.82
N ALA A 11 -41.78 3.09 11.51
CA ALA A 11 -41.28 1.95 10.77
C ALA A 11 -39.76 1.93 10.91
N LEU A 12 -39.26 1.08 11.80
CA LEU A 12 -37.87 0.63 11.83
C LEU A 12 -37.65 -0.19 10.56
N SER A 13 -37.37 0.48 9.45
CA SER A 13 -36.84 -0.16 8.26
C SER A 13 -35.55 -0.89 8.65
N PRO A 14 -35.44 -2.22 8.43
CA PRO A 14 -34.18 -2.91 8.61
C PRO A 14 -33.22 -2.34 7.57
N VAL A 15 -32.22 -1.60 8.04
CA VAL A 15 -31.04 -1.27 7.24
C VAL A 15 -30.33 -2.60 7.01
N CYS A 16 -30.74 -3.31 5.95
CA CYS A 16 -29.99 -4.41 5.37
C CYS A 16 -28.65 -3.82 4.90
N SER A 17 -27.68 -3.77 5.81
CA SER A 17 -26.28 -3.66 5.44
C SER A 17 -25.94 -4.98 4.75
N ALA A 18 -26.15 -5.05 3.44
CA ALA A 18 -25.52 -6.07 2.63
C ALA A 18 -24.02 -5.90 2.84
N LEU A 19 -23.42 -6.75 3.68
CA LEU A 19 -21.97 -6.85 3.80
C LEU A 19 -21.48 -7.13 2.39
N ALA A 20 -20.77 -6.19 1.79
CA ALA A 20 -20.13 -6.43 0.51
C ALA A 20 -19.23 -7.66 0.65
N ALA A 21 -19.35 -8.60 -0.28
CA ALA A 21 -18.52 -9.80 -0.26
C ALA A 21 -17.04 -9.37 -0.26
N GLN A 22 -16.29 -9.78 0.76
CA GLN A 22 -14.85 -9.48 0.84
C GLN A 22 -14.07 -10.46 -0.03
N THR A 23 -13.07 -9.95 -0.75
CA THR A 23 -12.12 -10.75 -1.53
C THR A 23 -10.69 -10.53 -1.05
N GLN A 24 -9.85 -11.56 -1.20
CA GLN A 24 -8.41 -11.45 -0.98
C GLN A 24 -7.79 -10.69 -2.14
N GLY A 25 -7.04 -9.63 -1.86
CA GLY A 25 -6.40 -8.87 -2.92
C GLY A 25 -5.18 -9.57 -3.51
N ALA A 26 -4.73 -9.03 -4.63
CA ALA A 26 -3.65 -9.61 -5.43
C ALA A 26 -2.48 -8.65 -5.61
N ALA A 27 -1.31 -9.22 -5.86
CA ALA A 27 -0.08 -8.56 -6.22
C ALA A 27 0.26 -8.89 -7.68
N PHE A 28 0.56 -7.86 -8.45
CA PHE A 28 1.03 -7.96 -9.83
C PHE A 28 2.50 -7.54 -9.91
N PHE A 29 3.30 -8.40 -10.53
CA PHE A 29 4.74 -8.19 -10.68
C PHE A 29 5.09 -7.87 -12.14
N LYS A 30 5.35 -6.59 -12.42
CA LYS A 30 5.64 -6.10 -13.78
C LYS A 30 6.97 -6.63 -14.35
N ALA A 31 7.98 -6.73 -13.49
CA ALA A 31 9.26 -7.32 -13.81
C ALA A 31 9.84 -7.92 -12.52
N VAL A 32 9.98 -9.25 -12.49
CA VAL A 32 10.78 -9.95 -11.47
C VAL A 32 12.03 -10.41 -12.17
N ARG A 33 13.18 -9.99 -11.66
CA ARG A 33 14.47 -10.51 -12.11
C ARG A 33 14.84 -11.72 -11.25
N ASP A 34 15.60 -12.64 -11.81
CA ASP A 34 16.03 -13.89 -11.17
C ASP A 34 16.60 -13.75 -9.75
N PRO A 35 17.36 -12.70 -9.37
CA PRO A 35 17.92 -12.61 -8.03
C PRO A 35 16.91 -12.15 -6.96
N VAL A 36 15.70 -11.69 -7.35
CA VAL A 36 14.63 -11.36 -6.39
C VAL A 36 14.02 -12.64 -5.84
N LYS A 37 14.00 -12.78 -4.50
CA LYS A 37 13.44 -13.93 -3.83
C LYS A 37 12.04 -13.62 -3.33
N ILE A 38 11.06 -14.43 -3.72
CA ILE A 38 9.68 -14.33 -3.27
C ILE A 38 9.28 -15.67 -2.66
N SER A 39 8.68 -15.64 -1.47
CA SER A 39 8.19 -16.84 -0.80
C SER A 39 6.84 -16.59 -0.11
N ARG A 40 6.14 -17.66 0.23
CA ARG A 40 4.95 -17.64 1.09
C ARG A 40 5.02 -18.83 2.02
N ASN A 41 4.76 -18.64 3.32
CA ASN A 41 4.87 -19.70 4.33
C ASN A 41 6.22 -20.44 4.29
N SER A 42 7.31 -19.71 3.99
CA SER A 42 8.67 -20.24 3.82
C SER A 42 8.89 -21.13 2.58
N GLU A 43 7.90 -21.27 1.70
CA GLU A 43 8.03 -21.93 0.41
C GLU A 43 8.40 -20.92 -0.69
N PRO A 44 9.48 -21.14 -1.45
CA PRO A 44 9.84 -20.30 -2.59
C PRO A 44 8.74 -20.30 -3.67
N LEU A 45 8.42 -19.13 -4.19
CA LEU A 45 7.49 -18.96 -5.30
C LEU A 45 8.23 -18.53 -6.56
N LYS A 46 8.09 -19.30 -7.63
CA LYS A 46 8.54 -18.88 -8.96
C LYS A 46 7.49 -17.96 -9.57
N ILE A 47 7.80 -16.67 -9.62
CA ILE A 47 6.90 -15.64 -10.14
C ILE A 47 7.36 -15.27 -11.55
N ALA A 48 6.54 -15.62 -12.54
CA ALA A 48 6.78 -15.18 -13.91
C ALA A 48 6.57 -13.67 -14.04
N ARG A 49 7.24 -13.05 -15.01
CA ARG A 49 6.96 -11.66 -15.39
C ARG A 49 5.49 -11.49 -15.75
N ASN A 50 4.91 -10.34 -15.38
CA ASN A 50 3.51 -10.01 -15.64
C ASN A 50 2.52 -11.03 -15.05
N SER A 51 2.87 -11.62 -13.91
CA SER A 51 1.97 -12.53 -13.21
C SER A 51 1.25 -11.83 -12.07
N THR A 52 0.02 -12.29 -11.84
CA THR A 52 -0.83 -11.88 -10.73
C THR A 52 -0.98 -13.05 -9.78
N ILE A 53 -0.72 -12.82 -8.50
CA ILE A 53 -0.86 -13.83 -7.46
C ILE A 53 -1.53 -13.24 -6.22
N PRO A 54 -2.11 -14.05 -5.32
CA PRO A 54 -2.64 -13.56 -4.04
C PRO A 54 -1.57 -12.80 -3.24
N ALA A 55 -1.90 -11.64 -2.68
CA ALA A 55 -0.92 -10.79 -2.02
C ALA A 55 -0.60 -11.23 -0.58
N LYS A 56 -1.58 -11.80 0.12
CA LYS A 56 -1.45 -12.19 1.53
C LYS A 56 -0.32 -13.22 1.73
N GLY A 57 0.51 -12.97 2.75
CA GLY A 57 1.58 -13.84 3.21
C GLY A 57 2.83 -13.83 2.34
N LEU A 58 2.92 -12.94 1.35
CA LEU A 58 4.13 -12.80 0.54
C LEU A 58 5.27 -12.24 1.37
N LYS A 59 6.44 -12.87 1.26
CA LYS A 59 7.73 -12.39 1.78
C LYS A 59 8.65 -12.15 0.59
N ILE A 60 9.27 -10.98 0.54
CA ILE A 60 10.02 -10.51 -0.62
C ILE A 60 11.38 -10.01 -0.14
N SER A 61 12.44 -10.48 -0.77
CA SER A 61 13.82 -10.04 -0.57
C SER A 61 14.39 -9.57 -1.91
N VAL A 62 14.80 -8.30 -1.95
CA VAL A 62 15.38 -7.62 -3.11
C VAL A 62 16.86 -7.41 -2.83
N PRO A 63 17.77 -8.01 -3.60
CA PRO A 63 19.20 -7.92 -3.35
C PRO A 63 19.77 -6.54 -3.75
N ALA A 64 20.97 -6.23 -3.25
CA ALA A 64 21.65 -4.98 -3.55
C ALA A 64 21.80 -4.74 -5.07
N GLY A 65 21.55 -3.50 -5.51
CA GLY A 65 21.62 -3.11 -6.92
C GLY A 65 20.36 -3.42 -7.74
N GLU A 66 19.39 -4.14 -7.17
CA GLU A 66 18.12 -4.43 -7.84
C GLU A 66 16.99 -3.50 -7.40
N LEU A 67 15.97 -3.40 -8.26
CA LEU A 67 14.75 -2.65 -8.01
C LEU A 67 13.55 -3.54 -8.35
N LEU A 68 12.57 -3.59 -7.45
CA LEU A 68 11.34 -4.35 -7.65
C LEU A 68 10.13 -3.42 -7.61
N GLY A 69 9.28 -3.50 -8.63
CA GLY A 69 7.98 -2.85 -8.66
C GLY A 69 6.84 -3.86 -8.50
N VAL A 70 5.96 -3.64 -7.53
CA VAL A 70 4.75 -4.44 -7.32
C VAL A 70 3.52 -3.53 -7.28
N ALA A 71 2.49 -3.86 -8.05
CA ALA A 71 1.19 -3.21 -7.97
C ALA A 71 0.21 -4.11 -7.22
N PHE A 72 -0.73 -3.53 -6.47
CA PHE A 72 -1.73 -4.25 -5.70
C PHE A 72 -3.14 -3.90 -6.18
N SER A 73 -4.06 -4.87 -6.03
CA SER A 73 -5.44 -4.75 -6.51
C SER A 73 -6.26 -3.64 -5.85
N ASN A 74 -5.78 -3.05 -4.74
CA ASN A 74 -6.43 -1.95 -4.03
C ASN A 74 -5.92 -0.56 -4.46
N GLY A 75 -5.13 -0.48 -5.54
CA GLY A 75 -4.56 0.78 -5.99
C GLY A 75 -3.37 1.27 -5.17
N VAL A 76 -2.74 0.39 -4.38
CA VAL A 76 -1.39 0.65 -3.85
C VAL A 76 -0.36 0.06 -4.82
N SER A 77 0.78 0.70 -4.93
CA SER A 77 1.97 0.14 -5.57
C SER A 77 3.18 0.40 -4.69
N VAL A 78 4.23 -0.40 -4.85
CA VAL A 78 5.49 -0.23 -4.14
C VAL A 78 6.65 -0.37 -5.12
N VAL A 79 7.65 0.48 -4.93
CA VAL A 79 8.98 0.34 -5.49
C VAL A 79 9.94 0.06 -4.33
N ALA A 80 10.56 -1.12 -4.34
CA ALA A 80 11.57 -1.52 -3.37
C ALA A 80 12.96 -1.40 -4.00
N VAL A 81 13.89 -0.74 -3.31
CA VAL A 81 15.28 -0.56 -3.74
C VAL A 81 16.17 -1.45 -2.87
N GLY A 82 16.86 -2.39 -3.51
CA GLY A 82 17.70 -3.36 -2.83
C GLY A 82 19.00 -2.77 -2.28
N PRO A 83 19.51 -3.27 -1.13
CA PRO A 83 18.98 -4.40 -0.36
C PRO A 83 17.71 -4.02 0.42
N ALA A 84 16.66 -4.83 0.30
CA ALA A 84 15.39 -4.60 1.00
C ALA A 84 14.62 -5.90 1.26
N GLU A 85 13.94 -5.95 2.41
CA GLU A 85 13.09 -7.07 2.80
C GLU A 85 11.77 -6.57 3.36
N PHE A 86 10.67 -7.16 2.87
CA PHE A 86 9.33 -6.82 3.33
C PHE A 86 8.34 -7.96 3.11
N SER A 87 7.20 -7.89 3.81
CA SER A 87 6.09 -8.81 3.62
C SER A 87 4.75 -8.09 3.45
N VAL A 88 3.84 -8.74 2.73
CA VAL A 88 2.45 -8.32 2.63
C VAL A 88 1.63 -9.21 3.57
N ASP A 89 1.36 -8.70 4.77
CA ASP A 89 0.73 -9.47 5.84
C ASP A 89 -0.76 -9.67 5.60
N ALA A 90 -1.41 -8.65 5.02
CA ALA A 90 -2.82 -8.69 4.68
C ALA A 90 -3.12 -7.79 3.48
N LEU A 91 -4.02 -8.26 2.63
CA LEU A 91 -4.70 -7.42 1.66
C LEU A 91 -6.11 -7.99 1.44
N THR A 92 -7.11 -7.29 1.95
CA THR A 92 -8.52 -7.60 1.72
C THR A 92 -9.23 -6.37 1.18
N GLN A 93 -10.24 -6.58 0.35
CA GLN A 93 -11.02 -5.50 -0.23
C GLN A 93 -12.44 -5.95 -0.49
N ASP A 94 -13.39 -5.02 -0.47
CA ASP A 94 -14.74 -5.32 -0.97
C ASP A 94 -14.65 -5.69 -2.45
N ALA A 95 -15.49 -6.64 -2.89
CA ALA A 95 -15.44 -7.16 -4.25
C ALA A 95 -15.53 -6.02 -5.29
N PRO A 96 -14.49 -5.79 -6.11
CA PRO A 96 -14.56 -4.80 -7.17
C PRO A 96 -15.51 -5.25 -8.30
N PRO A 97 -16.01 -4.30 -9.13
CA PRO A 97 -16.65 -4.65 -10.39
C PRO A 97 -15.68 -5.44 -11.26
N SER A 98 -16.21 -6.12 -12.27
CA SER A 98 -15.45 -6.98 -13.18
C SER A 98 -14.24 -6.29 -13.82
N VAL A 99 -14.28 -4.97 -14.00
CA VAL A 99 -13.16 -4.15 -14.46
C VAL A 99 -12.98 -2.95 -13.53
N CYS A 100 -11.83 -2.87 -12.87
CA CYS A 100 -11.39 -1.68 -12.13
C CYS A 100 -10.27 -1.00 -12.91
N ALA A 101 -10.59 0.09 -13.62
CA ALA A 101 -9.57 0.94 -14.22
C ALA A 101 -8.81 1.71 -13.11
N PRO A 102 -7.50 1.98 -13.28
CA PRO A 102 -6.75 2.86 -12.40
C PRO A 102 -7.41 4.23 -12.35
N GLY A 103 -7.68 4.70 -11.14
CA GLY A 103 -8.25 6.01 -10.88
C GLY A 103 -7.38 6.83 -9.93
N GLY A 104 -7.70 8.13 -9.81
CA GLY A 104 -7.16 8.98 -8.75
C GLY A 104 -7.60 8.50 -7.36
N ARG A 105 -8.78 7.89 -7.27
CA ARG A 105 -9.39 7.38 -6.04
C ARG A 105 -9.56 5.87 -6.08
N GLU A 106 -9.45 5.24 -4.92
CA GLU A 106 -9.74 3.82 -4.72
C GLU A 106 -11.22 3.50 -5.02
N SER A 107 -11.46 2.39 -5.72
CA SER A 107 -12.82 1.99 -6.12
C SER A 107 -13.63 1.37 -4.98
N HIS A 108 -12.98 0.66 -4.06
CA HIS A 108 -13.63 -0.12 -2.99
C HIS A 108 -12.85 -0.03 -1.69
N PRO A 109 -13.52 -0.06 -0.53
CA PRO A 109 -12.81 -0.12 0.75
C PRO A 109 -11.85 -1.30 0.80
N SER A 110 -10.64 -1.07 1.32
CA SER A 110 -9.64 -2.13 1.48
C SER A 110 -8.82 -1.99 2.74
N LYS A 111 -8.30 -3.11 3.24
CA LYS A 111 -7.36 -3.16 4.34
C LYS A 111 -6.07 -3.79 3.85
N MET A 112 -4.98 -3.03 3.92
CA MET A 112 -3.65 -3.48 3.57
C MET A 112 -2.70 -3.34 4.76
N ALA A 113 -1.91 -4.39 5.00
CA ALA A 113 -0.86 -4.39 6.00
C ALA A 113 0.44 -4.89 5.37
N VAL A 114 1.51 -4.11 5.52
CA VAL A 114 2.85 -4.44 5.04
C VAL A 114 3.81 -4.37 6.21
N SER A 115 4.71 -5.34 6.36
CA SER A 115 5.85 -5.24 7.28
C SER A 115 7.12 -4.94 6.49
N VAL A 116 7.83 -3.89 6.88
CA VAL A 116 9.14 -3.53 6.31
C VAL A 116 10.21 -3.97 7.29
N LEU A 117 11.04 -4.94 6.88
CA LEU A 117 12.08 -5.53 7.72
C LEU A 117 13.42 -4.81 7.53
N SER A 118 13.73 -4.41 6.29
CA SER A 118 14.95 -3.68 5.96
C SER A 118 14.84 -2.97 4.61
N GLY A 119 15.72 -1.99 4.39
CA GLY A 119 15.89 -1.32 3.11
C GLY A 119 14.90 -0.18 2.87
N LYS A 120 14.70 0.13 1.59
CA LYS A 120 13.94 1.31 1.14
C LYS A 120 12.75 0.91 0.30
N LEU A 121 11.56 1.33 0.73
CA LEU A 121 10.31 1.16 0.03
C LEU A 121 9.64 2.50 -0.19
N VAL A 122 9.19 2.73 -1.42
CA VAL A 122 8.38 3.88 -1.80
C VAL A 122 7.04 3.38 -2.29
N PHE A 123 5.99 3.70 -1.53
CA PHE A 123 4.62 3.37 -1.88
C PHE A 123 3.98 4.55 -2.60
N SER A 124 3.14 4.26 -3.60
CA SER A 124 2.14 5.19 -4.12
C SER A 124 0.76 4.57 -3.93
N ALA A 125 -0.19 5.37 -3.47
CA ALA A 125 -1.56 4.97 -3.26
C ALA A 125 -2.52 5.90 -4.03
N SER A 126 -3.64 5.34 -4.49
CA SER A 126 -4.81 6.15 -4.85
C SER A 126 -5.41 6.80 -3.59
N ASP A 127 -6.19 7.87 -3.78
CA ASP A 127 -6.95 8.49 -2.70
C ASP A 127 -7.82 7.43 -2.02
N ARG A 128 -7.56 7.20 -0.74
CA ARG A 128 -8.15 6.11 0.05
C ARG A 128 -9.57 6.47 0.45
N LEU A 129 -10.47 5.48 0.47
CA LEU A 129 -11.78 5.67 1.08
C LEU A 129 -11.67 5.78 2.60
N GLU A 130 -12.70 6.34 3.25
CA GLU A 130 -12.70 6.54 4.71
C GLU A 130 -12.54 5.21 5.46
N ARG A 131 -13.22 4.15 5.01
CA ARG A 131 -13.14 2.81 5.58
C ARG A 131 -11.87 2.04 5.19
N SER A 132 -11.02 2.61 4.34
CA SER A 132 -9.80 1.97 3.88
C SER A 132 -8.64 2.21 4.84
N GLU A 133 -7.87 1.17 5.08
CA GLU A 133 -6.72 1.17 5.98
C GLU A 133 -5.47 0.77 5.21
N PHE A 134 -4.39 1.53 5.36
CA PHE A 134 -3.06 1.16 4.85
C PHE A 134 -2.06 1.26 6.00
N SER A 135 -1.69 0.11 6.54
CA SER A 135 -0.79 0.00 7.67
C SER A 135 0.59 -0.50 7.26
N ILE A 136 1.62 0.12 7.83
CA ILE A 136 3.02 -0.22 7.61
C ILE A 136 3.62 -0.52 8.99
N LYS A 137 3.99 -1.78 9.22
CA LYS A 137 4.74 -2.19 10.39
C LYS A 137 6.22 -2.00 10.13
N LEU A 138 6.89 -1.43 11.11
CA LEU A 138 8.32 -1.21 11.15
C LEU A 138 8.90 -2.09 12.28
N PRO A 139 10.23 -2.28 12.33
CA PRO A 139 10.85 -3.06 13.40
C PRO A 139 10.53 -2.52 14.81
N ALA A 140 10.82 -3.35 15.81
CA ALA A 140 10.64 -3.03 17.23
C ALA A 140 9.19 -2.66 17.64
N GLY A 141 8.21 -3.10 16.85
CA GLY A 141 6.77 -2.98 17.14
C GLY A 141 6.14 -1.64 16.72
N ALA A 142 6.88 -0.79 16.00
CA ALA A 142 6.33 0.45 15.49
C ALA A 142 5.34 0.20 14.34
N VAL A 143 4.23 0.93 14.33
CA VAL A 143 3.18 0.80 13.31
C VAL A 143 2.76 2.18 12.85
N ALA A 144 2.64 2.35 11.53
CA ALA A 144 2.11 3.54 10.91
C ALA A 144 0.83 3.24 10.13
N GLU A 145 -0.10 4.18 10.12
CA GLU A 145 -1.28 4.21 9.26
C GLU A 145 -1.21 5.42 8.34
N ALA A 146 -1.21 5.19 7.03
CA ALA A 146 -0.99 6.26 6.05
C ALA A 146 -2.27 6.62 5.28
N ARG A 147 -2.49 7.93 5.13
CA ARG A 147 -3.46 8.55 4.22
C ARG A 147 -2.75 9.62 3.40
N ALA A 148 -1.89 9.15 2.49
CA ALA A 148 -1.06 10.01 1.65
C ALA A 148 -0.94 9.44 0.24
N ARG A 149 -0.68 10.31 -0.73
CA ARG A 149 -0.46 9.94 -2.14
C ARG A 149 0.75 9.02 -2.30
N ALA A 150 1.80 9.28 -1.53
CA ALA A 150 2.97 8.42 -1.43
C ALA A 150 3.46 8.30 0.01
N VAL A 151 4.13 7.19 0.30
CA VAL A 151 4.74 6.93 1.61
C VAL A 151 6.14 6.39 1.37
N ILE A 152 7.13 7.00 2.01
CA ILE A 152 8.50 6.50 2.03
C ILE A 152 8.68 5.76 3.35
N ALA A 153 9.16 4.53 3.30
CA ALA A 153 9.57 3.76 4.47
C ALA A 153 11.01 3.29 4.26
N GLU A 154 11.90 3.65 5.19
CA GLU A 154 13.29 3.21 5.19
C GLU A 154 13.59 2.56 6.53
N VAL A 155 14.24 1.40 6.48
CA VAL A 155 14.62 0.62 7.66
C VAL A 155 16.10 0.26 7.55
N ALA A 156 16.86 0.67 8.55
CA ALA A 156 18.28 0.45 8.67
C ALA A 156 18.62 -0.03 10.10
N PRO A 157 19.84 -0.51 10.37
CA PRO A 157 20.20 -1.03 11.70
C PRO A 157 19.97 -0.05 12.84
N GLU A 158 20.15 1.25 12.60
CA GLU A 158 19.96 2.33 13.57
C GLU A 158 18.48 2.60 13.92
N GLY A 159 17.57 2.30 13.01
CA GLY A 159 16.19 2.74 13.13
C GLY A 159 15.39 2.63 11.84
N ALA A 160 14.13 3.04 11.95
CA ALA A 160 13.23 3.16 10.82
C ALA A 160 12.78 4.61 10.67
N ARG A 161 12.58 5.06 9.44
CA ARG A 161 11.94 6.34 9.15
C ARG A 161 10.80 6.20 8.18
N LEU A 162 9.75 7.00 8.38
CA LEU A 162 8.59 7.05 7.51
C LEU A 162 8.18 8.49 7.21
N ALA A 163 7.91 8.79 5.94
CA ALA A 163 7.39 10.09 5.53
C ALA A 163 6.16 9.93 4.61
N PRO A 164 5.02 10.54 4.96
CA PRO A 164 3.92 10.74 4.03
C PRO A 164 4.24 11.89 3.07
N ILE A 165 3.87 11.76 1.80
CA ILE A 165 3.99 12.80 0.78
C ILE A 165 2.61 13.06 0.17
N GLY A 166 2.15 14.32 0.19
CA GLY A 166 0.83 14.70 -0.30
C GLY A 166 -0.29 14.11 0.55
N GLY A 167 -0.20 14.28 1.88
CA GLY A 167 -1.17 13.78 2.85
C GLY A 167 -0.56 13.66 4.25
N THR A 168 -1.09 12.74 5.06
CA THR A 168 -0.60 12.52 6.43
C THR A 168 -0.44 11.03 6.74
N ALA A 169 0.30 10.74 7.80
CA ALA A 169 0.31 9.44 8.44
C ALA A 169 0.15 9.61 9.95
N ARG A 170 -0.25 8.54 10.62
CA ARG A 170 -0.15 8.43 12.08
C ARG A 170 0.81 7.30 12.40
N ILE A 171 1.65 7.47 13.40
CA ILE A 171 2.62 6.47 13.82
C ILE A 171 2.52 6.24 15.32
N LYS A 172 2.69 4.99 15.72
CA LYS A 172 2.75 4.57 17.11
C LYS A 172 4.04 3.79 17.33
N ALA A 173 4.89 4.26 18.25
CA ALA A 173 6.15 3.63 18.62
C ALA A 173 6.47 3.91 20.10
N GLY A 174 7.00 2.92 20.82
CA GLY A 174 7.42 3.10 22.22
C GLY A 174 6.29 3.37 23.23
N GLY A 175 5.04 3.09 22.88
CA GLY A 175 3.86 3.32 23.71
C GLY A 175 2.55 3.09 22.97
N GLU A 176 1.43 3.56 23.54
CA GLU A 176 0.08 3.39 22.96
C GLU A 176 -0.43 4.61 22.19
N ILE A 177 0.27 5.74 22.27
CA ILE A 177 -0.16 7.01 21.68
C ILE A 177 0.17 7.05 20.19
N TRP A 178 -0.78 7.53 19.39
CA TRP A 178 -0.59 7.81 17.98
C TRP A 178 -0.15 9.25 17.77
N ASP A 179 1.03 9.43 17.20
CA ASP A 179 1.54 10.73 16.79
C ASP A 179 1.25 10.97 15.30
N VAL A 180 0.97 12.22 14.93
CA VAL A 180 0.68 12.61 13.55
C VAL A 180 1.96 13.00 12.82
N VAL A 181 2.28 12.28 11.75
CA VAL A 181 3.31 12.65 10.78
C VAL A 181 2.67 13.53 9.71
N LYS A 182 3.06 14.80 9.66
CA LYS A 182 2.61 15.72 8.62
C LYS A 182 3.39 15.48 7.32
N ASP A 183 2.82 15.92 6.22
CA ASP A 183 3.52 16.01 4.93
C ASP A 183 4.90 16.66 5.13
N GLU A 184 5.87 16.24 4.33
CA GLU A 184 7.22 16.76 4.34
C GLU A 184 8.03 16.52 5.61
N ASN A 185 7.57 15.66 6.52
CA ASN A 185 8.31 15.26 7.72
C ASN A 185 8.56 13.75 7.72
N PHE A 186 9.78 13.36 8.09
CA PHE A 186 10.07 12.02 8.55
C PHE A 186 9.66 11.89 10.01
N ALA A 187 9.04 10.76 10.34
CA ALA A 187 9.04 10.21 11.68
C ALA A 187 10.16 9.18 11.76
N TYR A 188 11.20 9.47 12.53
CA TYR A 188 12.29 8.55 12.83
C TYR A 188 12.01 7.81 14.13
N VAL A 189 12.16 6.49 14.10
CA VAL A 189 12.00 5.58 15.23
C VAL A 189 13.30 4.83 15.41
N ALA A 190 14.09 5.22 16.41
CA ALA A 190 15.33 4.54 16.75
C ALA A 190 15.05 3.15 17.34
N VAL A 191 15.92 2.20 17.01
CA VAL A 191 15.95 0.92 17.73
C VAL A 191 16.74 1.13 19.01
N SER A 192 16.07 1.03 20.17
CA SER A 192 16.77 1.14 21.45
C SER A 192 17.54 -0.14 21.78
N ALA A 193 18.55 -0.04 22.66
CA ALA A 193 19.30 -1.18 23.16
C ALA A 193 18.41 -2.25 23.85
N SER A 194 17.20 -1.88 24.27
CA SER A 194 16.21 -2.80 24.85
C SER A 194 15.44 -3.63 23.81
N GLY A 195 15.69 -3.40 22.51
CA GLY A 195 14.94 -4.02 21.40
C GLY A 195 13.53 -3.44 21.19
N LYS A 196 13.10 -2.50 22.04
CA LYS A 196 11.83 -1.77 21.89
C LYS A 196 12.02 -0.49 21.07
N ALA A 197 11.00 -0.12 20.31
CA ALA A 197 10.98 1.12 19.57
C ALA A 197 11.01 2.33 20.53
N ALA A 198 11.87 3.31 20.25
CA ALA A 198 11.83 4.60 20.92
C ALA A 198 10.60 5.42 20.49
N LYS A 199 10.33 6.51 21.21
CA LYS A 199 9.34 7.50 20.74
C LYS A 199 9.77 8.08 19.39
N PRO A 200 8.82 8.37 18.48
CA PRO A 200 9.15 9.00 17.21
C PRO A 200 9.79 10.38 17.40
N VAL A 201 10.82 10.67 16.60
CA VAL A 201 11.40 12.00 16.45
C VAL A 201 11.03 12.51 15.06
N PHE A 202 10.60 13.77 14.98
CA PHE A 202 10.17 14.36 13.72
C PHE A 202 11.27 15.23 13.12
N GLU A 203 11.61 14.92 11.87
CA GLU A 203 12.64 15.61 11.10
C GLU A 203 12.07 16.09 9.78
N ARG A 204 12.51 17.25 9.31
CA ARG A 204 12.02 17.79 8.05
C ARG A 204 12.68 17.07 6.87
N VAL A 205 11.90 16.74 5.84
CA VAL A 205 12.42 16.20 4.57
C VAL A 205 13.09 17.34 3.80
N TYR A 206 14.43 17.30 3.69
CA TYR A 206 15.20 18.29 2.96
C TYR A 206 15.05 18.17 1.44
N SER A 207 15.36 19.26 0.71
CA SER A 207 15.18 19.35 -0.75
C SER A 207 15.99 18.30 -1.53
N SER A 208 17.20 17.98 -1.07
CA SER A 208 18.05 16.94 -1.65
C SER A 208 17.41 15.55 -1.57
N GLU A 209 16.83 15.21 -0.42
CA GLU A 209 16.10 13.96 -0.21
C GLU A 209 14.85 13.90 -1.07
N ARG A 210 14.07 14.99 -1.16
CA ARG A 210 12.90 15.04 -2.04
C ARG A 210 13.23 14.75 -3.48
N ARG A 211 14.34 15.30 -3.99
CA ARG A 211 14.78 15.04 -5.37
C ARG A 211 15.08 13.55 -5.56
N ARG A 212 15.79 12.93 -4.62
CA ARG A 212 16.09 11.49 -4.64
C ARG A 212 14.83 10.62 -4.64
N PHE A 213 13.82 10.98 -3.84
CA PHE A 213 12.57 10.24 -3.78
C PHE A 213 11.63 10.52 -4.95
N SER A 214 11.73 11.69 -5.60
CA SER A 214 10.83 12.08 -6.69
C SER A 214 10.79 11.07 -7.83
N GLU A 215 11.94 10.51 -8.23
CA GLU A 215 12.02 9.51 -9.30
C GLU A 215 11.37 8.18 -8.91
N LEU A 216 11.57 7.74 -7.66
CA LEU A 216 10.95 6.53 -7.13
C LEU A 216 9.45 6.70 -6.95
N ILE A 217 9.00 7.85 -6.45
CA ILE A 217 7.58 8.20 -6.31
C ILE A 217 6.91 8.18 -7.69
N LYS A 218 7.51 8.84 -8.69
CA LYS A 218 7.00 8.82 -10.07
C LYS A 218 6.94 7.40 -10.63
N SER A 219 7.95 6.57 -10.36
CA SER A 219 7.97 5.18 -10.81
C SER A 219 6.85 4.36 -10.18
N ALA A 220 6.60 4.52 -8.88
CA ALA A 220 5.46 3.90 -8.19
C ALA A 220 4.12 4.42 -8.74
N GLU A 221 3.97 5.73 -8.94
CA GLU A 221 2.77 6.34 -9.54
C GLU A 221 2.48 5.81 -10.95
N ILE A 222 3.50 5.70 -11.81
CA ILE A 222 3.38 5.12 -13.15
C ILE A 222 2.97 3.65 -13.05
N LEU A 223 3.59 2.88 -12.15
CA LEU A 223 3.24 1.47 -11.96
C LEU A 223 1.77 1.32 -11.55
N ARG A 224 1.31 2.12 -10.58
CA ARG A 224 -0.10 2.18 -10.15
C ARG A 224 -1.03 2.59 -11.30
N GLY A 225 -0.72 3.68 -11.98
CA GLY A 225 -1.55 4.25 -13.05
C GLY A 225 -1.58 3.43 -14.35
N SER A 226 -0.62 2.52 -14.54
CA SER A 226 -0.55 1.66 -15.73
C SER A 226 -1.00 0.21 -15.49
N THR A 227 -1.34 -0.19 -14.27
CA THR A 227 -1.74 -1.59 -13.96
C THR A 227 -3.24 -1.71 -13.73
N PHE A 228 -3.91 -2.47 -14.57
CA PHE A 228 -5.36 -2.70 -14.51
C PHE A 228 -5.62 -4.07 -13.89
N PHE A 229 -6.44 -4.12 -12.85
CA PHE A 229 -6.87 -5.37 -12.23
C PHE A 229 -8.30 -5.72 -12.67
N LYS A 230 -8.52 -7.00 -12.98
CA LYS A 230 -9.82 -7.57 -13.33
C LYS A 230 -10.10 -8.74 -12.42
N LEU A 231 -11.30 -8.75 -11.82
CA LEU A 231 -11.77 -9.88 -11.02
C LEU A 231 -12.60 -10.81 -11.90
N GLY A 232 -12.11 -12.05 -12.07
CA GLY A 232 -12.82 -13.09 -12.80
C GLY A 232 -14.05 -13.60 -12.05
N LYS A 233 -14.96 -14.27 -12.77
CA LYS A 233 -16.13 -14.95 -12.18
C LYS A 233 -15.74 -16.07 -11.21
N ASP A 234 -14.53 -16.59 -11.34
CA ASP A 234 -13.92 -17.59 -10.45
C ASP A 234 -13.34 -16.96 -9.15
N GLY A 235 -13.49 -15.65 -8.97
CA GLY A 235 -12.99 -14.91 -7.82
C GLY A 235 -11.48 -14.65 -7.86
N LYS A 236 -10.80 -14.92 -8.99
CA LYS A 236 -9.36 -14.69 -9.13
C LYS A 236 -9.06 -13.38 -9.84
N PHE A 237 -7.99 -12.73 -9.41
CA PHE A 237 -7.48 -11.54 -10.08
C PHE A 237 -6.61 -11.91 -11.29
N SER A 238 -6.83 -11.20 -12.38
CA SER A 238 -5.85 -11.01 -13.45
C SER A 238 -5.44 -9.55 -13.50
N ALA A 239 -4.26 -9.26 -14.04
CA ALA A 239 -3.85 -7.89 -14.27
C ALA A 239 -3.10 -7.74 -15.59
N GLU A 240 -3.19 -6.54 -16.16
CA GLU A 240 -2.49 -6.17 -17.38
C GLU A 240 -1.86 -4.79 -17.21
N THR A 241 -0.70 -4.59 -17.84
CA THR A 241 -0.13 -3.24 -17.95
C THR A 241 -0.67 -2.59 -19.21
N VAL A 242 -1.43 -1.51 -19.07
CA VAL A 242 -1.85 -0.68 -20.20
C VAL A 242 -0.80 0.41 -20.35
N MET A 243 -0.01 0.33 -21.42
CA MET A 243 0.73 1.50 -21.89
C MET A 243 -0.29 2.42 -22.58
N PRO A 244 -0.40 3.70 -22.19
CA PRO A 244 -1.28 4.63 -22.88
C PRO A 244 -0.97 4.61 -24.38
N LYS A 245 -1.99 4.46 -25.24
CA LYS A 245 -1.82 4.52 -26.70
C LYS A 245 -1.10 5.80 -27.16
N THR A 246 -1.17 6.86 -26.37
CA THR A 246 -0.47 8.14 -26.59
C THR A 246 1.06 8.04 -26.55
N PHE A 247 1.64 6.95 -26.04
CA PHE A 247 3.08 6.71 -26.13
C PHE A 247 3.55 6.46 -27.57
N PHE A 248 2.67 5.95 -28.43
CA PHE A 248 2.93 5.75 -29.86
C PHE A 248 2.54 6.95 -30.74
N SER A 249 1.95 8.00 -30.15
CA SER A 249 1.57 9.22 -30.88
C SER A 249 2.56 10.37 -30.71
N MET A 250 3.71 10.15 -30.06
CA MET A 250 4.82 11.11 -30.19
C MET A 250 5.40 10.96 -31.59
N PRO A 251 5.39 12.00 -32.44
CA PRO A 251 6.09 11.93 -33.71
C PRO A 251 7.56 11.66 -33.41
N ALA A 252 8.10 10.60 -34.01
CA ALA A 252 9.55 10.41 -34.06
C ALA A 252 10.14 11.71 -34.63
N ARG A 253 10.92 12.43 -33.82
CA ARG A 253 11.69 13.57 -34.32
C ARG A 253 12.53 13.04 -35.49
N ARG A 254 12.18 13.48 -36.70
CA ARG A 254 13.10 13.44 -37.84
C ARG A 254 14.14 14.55 -37.66
#